data_AF-T1EI12-F1
#
_entry.id   AF-T1EI12-F1
#
_cell.length_a   1.000
_cell.length_b   1.000
_cell.length_c   1.000
_cell.angle_alpha   90.00
_cell.angle_beta   90.00
_cell.angle_gamma   90.00
#
_symmetry.space_group_name_H-M   'P 1'
#
loop_
_entity.id
_entity.type
_entity.pdbx_description
1 polymer ?
#
loop_
_entity_poly.entity_id
_entity_poly.type
_entity_poly.pdbx_seq_one_letter_code
_entity_poly.pdbx_strand_id
1 'polypeptide(L)'
;WHKPHITRQEAINMLRNKPPGSFVVRNSHSFAGGYGLALKVSQLPPNVQAKGGNVSSNLVRHFLIESTPRGVKLKGCSNEPVFASLSALIYQHSITPLSLPCKLLLPEPGDPFSIFYQRFLIDVLYLDSFNTESLTGAEALQKSVSNILSDNWKNQTGTKIDLRISGQGVVLTDHKHRIFFRRHYPLEFISYCGLEPSAKIWTFSDHDGNTLFGIVARKLGTLSCNGCHVFMEVDVSQFPASYVVQSLNQLLGG
;
A
#
# COMPACT_ATOMS: atom_id res chain seq x y z
N TRP A 1 -6.58 6.03 -0.74
CA TRP A 1 -7.78 6.81 -1.00
C TRP A 1 -7.57 8.05 -1.89
N HIS A 2 -6.42 8.74 -1.96
CA HIS A 2 -6.22 9.92 -2.85
C HIS A 2 -5.60 9.57 -4.23
N LYS A 3 -6.31 9.85 -5.32
CA LYS A 3 -5.87 9.68 -6.71
C LYS A 3 -6.06 11.00 -7.47
N PRO A 4 -5.05 11.89 -7.51
CA PRO A 4 -5.24 13.26 -7.97
C PRO A 4 -5.66 13.38 -9.45
N HIS A 5 -5.22 12.46 -10.31
CA HIS A 5 -5.36 12.57 -11.76
C HIS A 5 -6.53 11.78 -12.36
N ILE A 6 -7.27 11.01 -11.55
CA ILE A 6 -8.39 10.22 -12.09
C ILE A 6 -9.59 11.12 -12.37
N THR A 7 -10.31 10.78 -13.42
CA THR A 7 -11.57 11.40 -13.82
C THR A 7 -12.72 11.00 -12.90
N ARG A 8 -13.82 11.73 -13.01
CA ARG A 8 -15.08 11.38 -12.32
C ARG A 8 -15.56 9.98 -12.70
N GLN A 9 -15.45 9.60 -13.97
CA GLN A 9 -15.95 8.32 -14.46
C GLN A 9 -15.09 7.15 -13.97
N GLU A 10 -13.77 7.31 -13.94
CA GLU A 10 -12.86 6.32 -13.36
C GLU A 10 -13.13 6.08 -11.87
N ALA A 11 -13.40 7.15 -11.11
CA ALA A 11 -13.79 7.03 -9.71
C ALA A 11 -15.08 6.20 -9.52
N ILE A 12 -16.08 6.38 -10.39
CA ILE A 12 -17.31 5.57 -10.39
C ILE A 12 -16.98 4.11 -10.69
N ASN A 13 -16.18 3.85 -11.72
CA ASN A 13 -15.81 2.50 -12.13
C ASN A 13 -15.04 1.75 -11.03
N MET A 14 -14.20 2.45 -10.27
CA MET A 14 -13.49 1.89 -9.12
C MET A 14 -14.42 1.50 -7.97
N LEU A 15 -15.47 2.30 -7.72
CA LEU A 15 -16.33 2.16 -6.53
C LEU A 15 -17.60 1.33 -6.76
N ARG A 16 -18.07 1.18 -8.00
CA ARG A 16 -19.38 0.56 -8.29
C ARG A 16 -19.58 -0.83 -7.66
N ASN A 17 -18.53 -1.63 -7.58
CA ASN A 17 -18.55 -3.01 -7.05
C ASN A 17 -17.94 -3.13 -5.64
N LYS A 18 -17.66 -2.00 -4.98
CA LYS A 18 -17.08 -1.96 -3.63
C LYS A 18 -18.20 -1.83 -2.58
N PRO A 19 -17.95 -2.19 -1.30
CA PRO A 19 -18.93 -2.04 -0.25
C PRO A 19 -19.23 -0.55 0.06
N PRO A 20 -20.43 -0.23 0.60
CA PRO A 20 -20.75 1.10 1.10
C PRO A 20 -19.68 1.64 2.07
N GLY A 21 -19.39 2.93 1.99
CA GLY A 21 -18.30 3.57 2.72
C GLY A 21 -16.97 3.60 1.97
N SER A 22 -16.79 2.76 0.94
CA SER A 22 -15.61 2.83 0.07
C SER A 22 -15.55 4.16 -0.67
N PHE A 23 -14.37 4.76 -0.77
CA PHE A 23 -14.22 6.11 -1.32
C PHE A 23 -12.91 6.32 -2.07
N VAL A 24 -12.90 7.36 -2.91
CA VAL A 24 -11.70 7.89 -3.55
C VAL A 24 -11.78 9.41 -3.63
N VAL A 25 -10.66 10.07 -3.36
CA VAL A 25 -10.51 11.53 -3.49
C VAL A 25 -9.68 11.82 -4.73
N ARG A 26 -10.04 12.83 -5.51
CA ARG A 26 -9.30 13.30 -6.69
C ARG A 26 -9.17 14.82 -6.68
N ASN A 27 -8.31 15.38 -7.50
CA ASN A 27 -8.30 16.84 -7.70
C ASN A 27 -9.61 17.27 -8.37
N SER A 28 -10.13 18.41 -7.96
CA SER A 28 -11.31 18.99 -8.57
C SER A 28 -10.94 19.72 -9.85
N HIS A 29 -11.50 19.28 -10.97
CA HIS A 29 -11.40 19.99 -12.25
C HIS A 29 -12.35 21.19 -12.33
N SER A 30 -13.41 21.20 -11.50
CA SER A 30 -14.45 22.23 -11.51
C SER A 30 -14.27 23.28 -10.43
N PHE A 31 -13.32 23.10 -9.50
CA PHE A 31 -13.05 24.04 -8.42
C PHE A 31 -11.55 24.11 -8.17
N ALA A 32 -10.93 25.22 -8.55
CA ALA A 32 -9.47 25.40 -8.44
C ALA A 32 -9.00 25.19 -6.99
N GLY A 33 -8.00 24.33 -6.81
CA GLY A 33 -7.44 24.00 -5.50
C GLY A 33 -8.34 23.18 -4.57
N GLY A 34 -9.52 22.74 -5.02
CA GLY A 34 -10.40 21.83 -4.27
C GLY A 34 -10.23 20.36 -4.65
N TYR A 35 -10.91 19.48 -3.92
CA TYR A 35 -10.90 18.04 -4.13
C TYR A 35 -12.30 17.47 -4.37
N GLY A 36 -12.43 16.52 -5.28
CA GLY A 36 -13.66 15.73 -5.44
C GLY A 36 -13.57 14.44 -4.63
N LEU A 37 -14.49 14.24 -3.69
CA LEU A 37 -14.66 13.00 -2.93
C LEU A 37 -15.78 12.17 -3.59
N ALA A 38 -15.46 10.98 -4.10
CA ALA A 38 -16.44 10.00 -4.55
C ALA A 38 -16.61 8.93 -3.45
N LEU A 39 -17.85 8.63 -3.09
CA LEU A 39 -18.22 7.73 -2.00
C LEU A 39 -19.29 6.74 -2.45
N LYS A 40 -19.06 5.45 -2.24
CA LYS A 40 -20.07 4.40 -2.40
C LYS A 40 -21.06 4.44 -1.25
N VAL A 41 -22.35 4.48 -1.54
CA VAL A 41 -23.44 4.45 -0.55
C VAL A 41 -24.29 3.18 -0.71
N SER A 42 -25.00 2.80 0.35
CA SER A 42 -25.87 1.60 0.37
C SER A 42 -27.22 1.82 -0.31
N GLN A 43 -27.75 3.05 -0.27
CA GLN A 43 -29.09 3.39 -0.77
C GLN A 43 -29.08 4.70 -1.54
N LEU A 44 -29.98 4.80 -2.53
CA LEU A 44 -30.32 6.07 -3.15
C LEU A 44 -31.15 6.89 -2.15
N PRO A 45 -30.95 8.22 -2.05
CA PRO A 45 -31.84 9.08 -1.27
C PRO A 45 -33.29 8.89 -1.72
N PRO A 46 -34.26 9.06 -0.79
CA PRO A 46 -35.68 8.77 -1.03
C PRO A 46 -36.26 9.45 -2.28
N ASN A 47 -35.69 10.59 -2.69
CA ASN A 47 -36.21 11.46 -3.74
C ASN A 47 -35.63 11.19 -5.14
N VAL A 48 -34.77 10.17 -5.32
CA VAL A 48 -34.13 9.88 -6.62
C VAL A 48 -34.60 8.54 -7.16
N GLN A 49 -35.57 8.57 -8.09
CA GLN A 49 -35.94 7.39 -8.87
C GLN A 49 -34.78 6.97 -9.80
N ALA A 50 -34.46 5.68 -9.81
CA ALA A 50 -33.42 5.11 -10.67
C ALA A 50 -33.84 5.22 -12.15
N LYS A 51 -33.47 6.30 -12.83
CA LYS A 51 -33.63 6.42 -14.28
C LYS A 51 -32.59 5.54 -14.99
N GLY A 52 -33.02 4.38 -15.49
CA GLY A 52 -32.51 3.71 -16.68
C GLY A 52 -31.00 3.49 -16.83
N GLY A 53 -30.25 3.32 -15.74
CA GLY A 53 -28.81 3.07 -15.75
C GLY A 53 -28.41 2.04 -14.68
N ASN A 54 -27.26 1.39 -14.86
CA ASN A 54 -26.74 0.34 -13.97
C ASN A 54 -26.80 0.80 -12.50
N VAL A 55 -27.68 0.19 -11.69
CA VAL A 55 -28.04 0.64 -10.32
C VAL A 55 -26.81 0.84 -9.43
N SER A 56 -25.75 0.06 -9.68
CA SER A 56 -24.47 0.11 -8.97
C SER A 56 -23.70 1.43 -9.10
N SER A 57 -23.76 2.10 -10.26
CA SER A 57 -23.08 3.39 -10.51
C SER A 57 -23.85 4.58 -9.92
N ASN A 58 -25.18 4.48 -9.84
CA ASN A 58 -26.03 5.48 -9.20
C ASN A 58 -25.80 5.59 -7.68
N LEU A 59 -25.19 4.57 -7.09
CA LEU A 59 -24.80 4.51 -5.68
C LEU A 59 -23.42 5.14 -5.40
N VAL A 60 -22.81 5.85 -6.34
CA VAL A 60 -21.59 6.62 -6.10
C VAL A 60 -21.91 8.11 -5.98
N ARG A 61 -21.88 8.63 -4.74
CA ARG A 61 -22.09 10.05 -4.45
C ARG A 61 -20.79 10.84 -4.58
N HIS A 62 -20.92 12.10 -5.00
CA HIS A 62 -19.79 12.99 -5.21
C HIS A 62 -19.97 14.22 -4.33
N PHE A 63 -18.95 14.51 -3.54
CA PHE A 63 -18.87 15.66 -2.67
C PHE A 63 -17.68 16.52 -3.09
N LEU A 64 -17.78 17.82 -2.85
CA LEU A 64 -16.71 18.76 -3.11
C LEU A 64 -16.10 19.15 -1.76
N ILE A 65 -14.79 18.99 -1.64
CA ILE A 65 -14.00 19.48 -0.53
C ILE A 65 -13.34 20.78 -1.00
N GLU A 66 -13.64 21.88 -0.33
CA GLU A 66 -13.02 23.16 -0.64
C GLU A 66 -11.84 23.43 0.28
N SER A 67 -10.80 24.04 -0.30
CA SER A 67 -9.65 24.55 0.45
C SER A 67 -9.96 25.95 0.93
N THR A 68 -9.65 26.21 2.19
CA THR A 68 -9.80 27.48 2.89
C THR A 68 -8.46 27.88 3.49
N PRO A 69 -8.25 29.15 3.87
CA PRO A 69 -7.00 29.56 4.53
C PRO A 69 -6.70 28.81 5.84
N ARG A 70 -7.73 28.22 6.47
CA ARG A 70 -7.63 27.50 7.76
C ARG A 70 -7.58 25.98 7.60
N GLY A 71 -7.58 25.47 6.37
CA GLY A 71 -7.62 24.03 6.08
C GLY A 71 -8.73 23.69 5.07
N VAL A 72 -9.45 22.59 5.26
CA VAL A 72 -10.43 22.08 4.28
C VAL A 72 -11.78 21.75 4.93
N LYS A 73 -12.85 21.77 4.13
CA LYS A 73 -14.19 21.32 4.56
C LYS A 73 -15.04 20.84 3.39
N LEU A 74 -16.10 20.09 3.66
CA LEU A 74 -17.14 19.78 2.66
C LEU A 74 -17.93 21.04 2.30
N LYS A 75 -17.98 21.35 1.01
CA LYS A 75 -18.73 22.48 0.47
C LYS A 75 -20.23 22.16 0.47
N GLY A 76 -21.04 23.13 0.90
CA GLY A 76 -22.50 23.00 0.92
C GLY A 76 -23.06 22.30 2.17
N CYS A 77 -22.21 22.00 3.15
CA CYS A 77 -22.60 21.39 4.42
C CYS A 77 -22.39 22.39 5.57
N SER A 78 -23.47 22.99 6.07
CA SER A 78 -23.42 24.06 7.08
C SER A 78 -22.85 23.61 8.42
N ASN A 79 -23.08 22.35 8.78
CA ASN A 79 -22.63 21.76 10.05
C ASN A 79 -21.23 21.14 9.95
N GLU A 80 -20.56 21.28 8.81
CA GLU A 80 -19.25 20.69 8.60
C GLU A 80 -18.15 21.56 9.23
N PRO A 81 -17.32 21.00 10.14
CA PRO A 81 -16.20 21.74 10.70
C PRO A 81 -15.08 21.95 9.67
N VAL A 82 -14.23 22.95 9.90
CA VAL A 82 -12.99 23.12 9.12
C VAL A 82 -11.92 22.22 9.72
N PHE A 83 -11.34 21.37 8.89
CA PHE A 83 -10.24 20.47 9.28
C PHE A 83 -8.90 21.04 8.84
N ALA A 84 -7.86 20.86 9.66
CA ALA A 84 -6.53 21.39 9.36
C ALA A 84 -5.91 20.84 8.06
N SER A 85 -6.33 19.67 7.59
CA SER A 85 -5.85 19.06 6.35
C SER A 85 -6.84 18.07 5.75
N LEU A 86 -6.63 17.69 4.48
CA LEU A 86 -7.41 16.65 3.82
C LEU A 86 -7.38 15.33 4.59
N SER A 87 -6.21 14.94 5.11
CA SER A 87 -6.08 13.73 5.92
C SER A 87 -6.88 13.81 7.22
N ALA A 88 -6.92 14.97 7.89
CA ALA A 88 -7.70 15.15 9.11
C ALA A 88 -9.21 15.02 8.85
N LEU A 89 -9.69 15.60 7.74
CA LEU A 89 -11.07 15.43 7.30
C LEU A 89 -11.38 13.95 7.07
N ILE A 90 -10.58 13.27 6.24
CA ILE A 90 -10.81 11.86 5.91
C ILE A 90 -10.77 10.96 7.15
N TYR A 91 -9.83 11.20 8.05
CA TYR A 91 -9.71 10.45 9.30
C TYR A 91 -10.96 10.64 10.19
N GLN A 92 -11.40 11.88 10.41
CA GLN A 92 -12.60 12.13 11.21
C GLN A 92 -13.84 11.47 10.59
N HIS A 93 -13.97 11.56 9.26
CA HIS A 93 -15.08 10.95 8.50
C HIS A 93 -15.05 9.42 8.49
N SER A 94 -13.91 8.80 8.81
CA SER A 94 -13.82 7.35 9.03
C SER A 94 -14.33 6.90 10.40
N ILE A 95 -14.24 7.79 11.41
CA ILE A 95 -14.72 7.51 12.77
C ILE A 95 -16.21 7.85 12.89
N THR A 96 -16.62 9.01 12.34
CA THR A 96 -17.98 9.54 12.38
C THR A 96 -18.40 10.05 11.01
N PRO A 97 -19.61 9.75 10.51
CA PRO A 97 -20.02 10.17 9.17
C PRO A 97 -20.15 11.69 8.98
N LEU A 98 -20.43 12.44 10.07
CA LEU A 98 -20.69 13.89 10.04
C LEU A 98 -21.70 14.24 8.93
N SER A 99 -21.30 15.07 7.95
CA SER A 99 -22.16 15.49 6.84
C SER A 99 -22.28 14.45 5.71
N LEU A 100 -21.56 13.33 5.77
CA LEU A 100 -21.63 12.26 4.78
C LEU A 100 -22.76 11.25 5.09
N PRO A 101 -23.30 10.55 4.08
CA PRO A 101 -24.34 9.54 4.27
C PRO A 101 -23.90 8.31 5.09
N CYS A 102 -22.60 8.03 5.14
CA CYS A 102 -22.01 6.92 5.89
C CYS A 102 -20.54 7.21 6.18
N LYS A 103 -19.95 6.45 7.11
CA LYS A 103 -18.53 6.55 7.45
C LYS A 103 -17.67 6.18 6.24
N LEU A 104 -16.53 6.83 6.12
CA LEU A 104 -15.51 6.44 5.16
C LEU A 104 -14.80 5.18 5.63
N LEU A 105 -14.80 4.14 4.81
CA LEU A 105 -13.98 2.96 5.05
C LEU A 105 -12.57 3.27 4.56
N LEU A 106 -11.66 3.52 5.51
CA LEU A 106 -10.24 3.52 5.20
C LEU A 106 -9.90 2.15 4.61
N PRO A 107 -9.14 2.10 3.51
CA PRO A 107 -8.79 0.83 2.91
C PRO A 107 -7.94 0.04 3.92
N GLU A 108 -8.27 -1.24 4.12
CA GLU A 108 -7.66 -2.07 5.14
C GLU A 108 -6.17 -2.34 4.85
N PRO A 109 -5.33 -2.55 5.87
CA PRO A 109 -3.99 -3.11 5.68
C PRO A 109 -4.15 -4.45 4.95
N GLY A 110 -3.64 -4.53 3.71
CA GLY A 110 -3.88 -5.67 2.81
C GLY A 110 -4.63 -5.35 1.52
N ASP A 111 -5.27 -4.17 1.38
CA ASP A 111 -5.72 -3.67 0.06
C ASP A 111 -4.50 -3.08 -0.68
N PRO A 112 -4.15 -3.50 -1.92
CA PRO A 112 -2.94 -3.03 -2.61
C PRO A 112 -2.88 -1.51 -2.73
N PHE A 113 -4.05 -0.87 -2.66
CA PHE A 113 -4.18 0.57 -2.63
C PHE A 113 -3.77 1.18 -1.28
N SER A 114 -3.83 0.51 -0.13
CA SER A 114 -3.59 1.07 1.22
C SER A 114 -2.15 1.48 1.52
N ILE A 115 -1.14 0.75 1.03
CA ILE A 115 0.29 1.06 1.26
C ILE A 115 0.64 2.49 0.83
N PHE A 116 -0.03 3.05 -0.17
CA PHE A 116 0.23 4.40 -0.67
C PHE A 116 -0.27 5.52 0.26
N TYR A 117 -1.08 5.21 1.27
CA TYR A 117 -1.86 6.23 2.00
C TYR A 117 -1.55 6.33 3.50
N GLN A 118 -0.87 5.34 4.06
CA GLN A 118 -0.42 5.37 5.44
C GLN A 118 1.00 4.84 5.47
N ARG A 119 1.82 5.37 6.39
CA ARG A 119 3.14 4.83 6.73
C ARG A 119 2.97 3.43 7.35
N PHE A 120 2.45 2.47 6.60
CA PHE A 120 2.30 1.11 7.07
C PHE A 120 3.72 0.54 7.20
N LEU A 121 4.04 0.16 8.43
CA LEU A 121 5.23 -0.58 8.78
C LEU A 121 4.83 -2.04 8.63
N ILE A 122 5.42 -2.72 7.66
CA ILE A 122 5.17 -4.13 7.43
C ILE A 122 6.25 -4.87 8.19
N ASP A 123 5.84 -5.61 9.21
CA ASP A 123 6.74 -6.50 9.93
C ASP A 123 7.13 -7.67 9.03
N VAL A 124 8.42 -7.80 8.76
CA VAL A 124 8.98 -8.92 7.98
C VAL A 124 10.17 -9.50 8.72
N LEU A 125 10.44 -10.78 8.49
CA LEU A 125 11.62 -11.44 8.98
C LEU A 125 12.71 -11.33 7.91
N TYR A 126 13.73 -10.52 8.17
CA TYR A 126 14.92 -10.43 7.33
C TYR A 126 15.80 -11.65 7.55
N LEU A 127 16.10 -12.39 6.48
CA LEU A 127 16.97 -13.55 6.53
C LEU A 127 18.40 -13.11 6.26
N ASP A 128 18.72 -12.77 5.01
CA ASP A 128 20.06 -12.32 4.63
C ASP A 128 20.06 -11.53 3.32
N SER A 129 21.25 -11.07 2.91
CA SER A 129 21.49 -10.46 1.61
C SER A 129 22.74 -11.01 0.93
N PHE A 130 22.57 -11.35 -0.34
CA PHE A 130 23.63 -11.92 -1.16
C PHE A 130 24.00 -10.98 -2.30
N ASN A 131 25.30 -10.87 -2.57
CA ASN A 131 25.75 -10.24 -3.81
C ASN A 131 25.40 -11.17 -4.97
N THR A 132 24.61 -10.67 -5.91
CA THR A 132 24.20 -11.41 -7.10
C THR A 132 24.98 -11.00 -8.33
N GLU A 133 25.95 -10.07 -8.19
CA GLU A 133 26.80 -9.58 -9.27
C GLU A 133 25.95 -9.12 -10.47
N SER A 134 26.06 -9.83 -11.60
CA SER A 134 25.30 -9.59 -12.83
C SER A 134 23.94 -10.27 -12.87
N LEU A 135 23.65 -11.22 -11.97
CA LEU A 135 22.34 -11.87 -11.90
C LEU A 135 21.28 -10.86 -11.44
N THR A 136 20.12 -10.94 -12.08
CA THR A 136 18.97 -10.06 -11.83
C THR A 136 17.68 -10.88 -11.76
N GLY A 137 16.56 -10.22 -11.46
CA GLY A 137 15.25 -10.86 -11.56
C GLY A 137 15.05 -12.05 -10.62
N ALA A 138 14.26 -13.01 -11.09
CA ALA A 138 13.97 -14.25 -10.37
C ALA A 138 15.22 -15.12 -10.15
N GLU A 139 16.18 -15.12 -11.08
CA GLU A 139 17.40 -15.93 -10.98
C GLU A 139 18.28 -15.49 -9.80
N ALA A 140 18.42 -14.18 -9.61
CA ALA A 140 19.10 -13.60 -8.45
C ALA A 140 18.44 -14.00 -7.12
N LEU A 141 17.10 -14.01 -7.10
CA LEU A 141 16.32 -14.44 -5.93
C LEU A 141 16.49 -15.94 -5.65
N GLN A 142 16.32 -16.78 -6.67
CA GLN A 142 16.45 -18.24 -6.55
C GLN A 142 17.83 -18.65 -6.05
N LYS A 143 18.90 -18.04 -6.57
CA LYS A 143 20.28 -18.29 -6.11
C LYS A 143 20.46 -17.87 -4.65
N SER A 144 19.93 -16.71 -4.27
CA SER A 144 20.04 -16.20 -2.91
C SER A 144 19.31 -17.08 -1.91
N VAL A 145 18.11 -17.56 -2.26
CA VAL A 145 17.37 -18.52 -1.42
C VAL A 145 18.09 -19.87 -1.38
N SER A 146 18.63 -20.35 -2.50
CA SER A 146 19.42 -21.59 -2.52
C SER A 146 20.63 -21.54 -1.57
N ASN A 147 21.31 -20.38 -1.49
CA ASN A 147 22.42 -20.19 -0.56
C ASN A 147 21.97 -20.23 0.91
N ILE A 148 20.85 -19.58 1.24
CA ILE A 148 20.26 -19.66 2.59
C ILE A 148 19.96 -21.13 2.93
N LEU A 149 19.44 -21.89 1.98
CA LEU A 149 19.07 -23.29 2.19
C LEU A 149 20.29 -24.22 2.32
N SER A 150 21.41 -23.91 1.65
CA SER A 150 22.62 -24.74 1.70
C SER A 150 23.46 -24.55 2.97
N ASP A 151 23.47 -23.34 3.55
CA ASP A 151 24.43 -22.95 4.59
C ASP A 151 24.10 -23.43 6.03
N ASN A 152 23.39 -24.54 6.21
CA ASN A 152 22.98 -25.01 7.55
C ASN A 152 22.28 -23.90 8.37
N TRP A 153 21.50 -23.04 7.70
CA TRP A 153 20.74 -21.93 8.30
C TRP A 153 19.78 -22.36 9.43
N LYS A 154 19.57 -23.67 9.64
CA LYS A 154 18.79 -24.24 10.75
C LYS A 154 19.10 -23.64 12.13
N ASN A 155 20.31 -23.11 12.33
CA ASN A 155 20.74 -22.48 13.60
C ASN A 155 20.63 -20.93 13.61
N GLN A 156 20.29 -20.29 12.49
CA GLN A 156 20.16 -18.84 12.39
C GLN A 156 18.69 -18.41 12.48
N THR A 157 18.41 -17.58 13.48
CA THR A 157 17.13 -16.88 13.59
C THR A 157 17.18 -15.63 12.70
N GLY A 158 16.24 -15.48 11.76
CA GLY A 158 16.07 -14.22 11.04
C GLY A 158 15.85 -13.04 12.01
N THR A 159 16.03 -11.81 11.52
CA THR A 159 15.80 -10.60 12.32
C THR A 159 14.49 -9.95 11.91
N LYS A 160 13.56 -9.79 12.85
CA LYS A 160 12.32 -9.06 12.62
C LYS A 160 12.63 -7.58 12.41
N ILE A 161 12.23 -7.05 11.25
CA ILE A 161 12.47 -5.67 10.84
C ILE A 161 11.18 -5.05 10.29
N ASP A 162 11.19 -3.72 10.19
CA ASP A 162 10.13 -2.97 9.55
C ASP A 162 10.50 -2.70 8.10
N LEU A 163 9.63 -3.13 7.19
CA LEU A 163 9.69 -2.85 5.77
C LEU A 163 8.63 -1.82 5.41
N ARG A 164 9.06 -0.75 4.74
CA ARG A 164 8.17 0.32 4.26
C ARG A 164 8.32 0.48 2.76
N ILE A 165 7.20 0.44 2.05
CA ILE A 165 7.11 0.67 0.59
C ILE A 165 6.45 2.03 0.36
N SER A 166 7.01 2.83 -0.55
CA SER A 166 6.47 4.12 -0.94
C SER A 166 6.88 4.49 -2.37
N GLY A 167 6.31 5.55 -2.93
CA GLY A 167 6.77 6.08 -4.23
C GLY A 167 8.23 6.58 -4.24
N GLN A 168 8.88 6.69 -3.09
CA GLN A 168 10.31 7.00 -2.97
C GLN A 168 11.20 5.74 -2.87
N GLY A 169 10.61 4.55 -3.00
CA GLY A 169 11.29 3.27 -2.86
C GLY A 169 11.03 2.57 -1.53
N VAL A 170 11.98 1.74 -1.11
CA VAL A 170 11.87 0.82 0.04
C VAL A 170 12.77 1.26 1.19
N VAL A 171 12.24 1.27 2.40
CA VAL A 171 13.01 1.54 3.62
C VAL A 171 12.93 0.33 4.54
N LEU A 172 14.09 -0.17 4.96
CA LEU A 172 14.26 -1.25 5.92
C LEU A 172 14.78 -0.66 7.23
N THR A 173 14.13 -0.98 8.36
CA THR A 173 14.56 -0.52 9.69
C THR A 173 14.64 -1.70 10.64
N ASP A 174 15.83 -1.99 11.16
CA ASP A 174 16.03 -3.00 12.19
C ASP A 174 16.10 -2.30 13.54
N HIS A 175 15.01 -2.41 14.30
CA HIS A 175 14.85 -1.78 15.62
C HIS A 175 15.77 -2.35 16.70
N LYS A 176 16.31 -3.55 16.50
CA LYS A 176 17.24 -4.19 17.44
C LYS A 176 18.70 -3.93 17.08
N HIS A 177 18.96 -3.26 15.96
CA HIS A 177 20.28 -2.89 15.46
C HIS A 177 21.23 -4.11 15.37
N ARG A 178 20.69 -5.28 15.03
CA ARG A 178 21.47 -6.53 14.94
C ARG A 178 22.25 -6.61 13.64
N ILE A 179 21.66 -6.14 12.54
CA ILE A 179 22.24 -6.25 11.18
C ILE A 179 22.55 -4.86 10.62
N PHE A 180 21.62 -3.92 10.77
CA PHE A 180 21.80 -2.52 10.38
C PHE A 180 20.87 -1.63 11.21
N PHE A 181 21.04 -0.31 11.18
CA PHE A 181 20.06 0.60 11.78
C PHE A 181 18.89 0.85 10.82
N ARG A 182 19.21 1.36 9.63
CA ARG A 182 18.23 1.70 8.59
C ARG A 182 18.89 1.71 7.22
N ARG A 183 18.20 1.17 6.20
CA ARG A 183 18.62 1.24 4.79
C ARG A 183 17.48 1.76 3.93
N HIS A 184 17.80 2.61 2.96
CA HIS A 184 16.85 3.12 1.98
C HIS A 184 17.33 2.73 0.58
N TYR A 185 16.43 2.13 -0.19
CA TYR A 185 16.64 1.75 -1.58
C TYR A 185 15.67 2.58 -2.43
N PRO A 186 16.18 3.60 -3.14
CA PRO A 186 15.40 4.36 -4.11
C PRO A 186 14.76 3.43 -5.14
N LEU A 187 13.60 3.85 -5.66
CA LEU A 187 12.84 3.01 -6.59
C LEU A 187 13.66 2.72 -7.86
N GLU A 188 14.44 3.68 -8.35
CA GLU A 188 15.30 3.49 -9.53
C GLU A 188 16.40 2.43 -9.36
N PHE A 189 16.70 2.04 -8.12
CA PHE A 189 17.72 1.03 -7.83
C PHE A 189 17.13 -0.35 -7.61
N ILE A 190 15.81 -0.46 -7.47
CA ILE A 190 15.13 -1.74 -7.31
C ILE A 190 14.81 -2.27 -8.71
N SER A 191 15.40 -3.41 -9.06
CA SER A 191 15.22 -4.01 -10.38
C SER A 191 14.20 -5.14 -10.40
N TYR A 192 13.92 -5.74 -9.24
CA TYR A 192 12.99 -6.87 -9.14
C TYR A 192 12.42 -7.05 -7.72
N CYS A 193 11.16 -7.47 -7.65
CA CYS A 193 10.57 -8.03 -6.45
C CYS A 193 9.70 -9.24 -6.79
N GLY A 194 9.89 -10.35 -6.10
CA GLY A 194 9.23 -11.61 -6.42
C GLY A 194 9.08 -12.54 -5.22
N LEU A 195 8.13 -13.47 -5.34
CA LEU A 195 7.96 -14.58 -4.41
C LEU A 195 8.92 -15.72 -4.79
N GLU A 196 9.38 -16.48 -3.81
CA GLU A 196 10.13 -17.72 -4.04
C GLU A 196 9.26 -18.94 -3.65
N PRO A 197 8.62 -19.61 -4.64
CA PRO A 197 7.66 -20.70 -4.38
C PRO A 197 8.32 -21.99 -3.86
N SER A 198 9.62 -22.17 -4.10
CA SER A 198 10.37 -23.36 -3.68
C SER A 198 10.59 -23.44 -2.15
N ALA A 199 10.29 -22.36 -1.44
CA ALA A 199 10.52 -22.21 0.00
C ALA A 199 9.50 -22.93 0.91
N LYS A 200 8.46 -23.58 0.34
CA LYS A 200 7.41 -24.32 1.06
C LYS A 200 7.90 -25.46 1.98
N ILE A 201 9.21 -25.68 2.08
CA ILE A 201 9.84 -26.83 2.76
C ILE A 201 10.38 -26.45 4.16
N TRP A 202 10.40 -25.16 4.54
CA TRP A 202 10.96 -24.74 5.82
C TRP A 202 9.92 -24.03 6.69
N THR A 203 9.46 -24.72 7.74
CA THR A 203 8.84 -24.09 8.91
C THR A 203 9.94 -23.45 9.74
N PHE A 204 10.09 -22.13 9.63
CA PHE A 204 10.89 -21.38 10.59
C PHE A 204 10.16 -21.46 11.94
N SER A 205 10.82 -22.05 12.94
CA SER A 205 10.26 -22.27 14.28
C SER A 205 9.56 -21.02 14.83
N ASP A 206 8.38 -21.22 15.40
CA ASP A 206 7.46 -20.24 16.03
C ASP A 206 6.74 -19.20 15.15
N HIS A 207 6.90 -19.24 13.82
CA HIS A 207 6.16 -18.35 12.92
C HIS A 207 5.40 -19.13 11.83
N ASP A 208 4.10 -18.88 11.70
CA ASP A 208 3.21 -19.51 10.68
C ASP A 208 3.47 -19.03 9.23
N GLY A 209 4.52 -18.24 9.01
CA GLY A 209 4.91 -17.73 7.70
C GLY A 209 5.63 -18.79 6.86
N ASN A 210 5.10 -19.09 5.67
CA ASN A 210 5.64 -20.12 4.79
C ASN A 210 6.19 -19.57 3.47
N THR A 211 5.99 -18.27 3.21
CA THR A 211 6.33 -17.66 1.91
C THR A 211 7.55 -16.75 2.03
N LEU A 212 8.60 -17.10 1.28
CA LEU A 212 9.73 -16.22 1.04
C LEU A 212 9.44 -15.28 -0.12
N PHE A 213 9.98 -14.08 -0.01
CA PHE A 213 10.06 -13.14 -1.12
C PHE A 213 11.40 -12.41 -1.06
N GLY A 214 11.77 -11.77 -2.16
CA GLY A 214 12.96 -10.95 -2.16
C GLY A 214 12.86 -9.72 -3.03
N ILE A 215 13.81 -8.82 -2.77
CA ILE A 215 13.98 -7.55 -3.47
C ILE A 215 15.40 -7.53 -4.00
N VAL A 216 15.54 -7.43 -5.32
CA VAL A 216 16.84 -7.22 -5.97
C VAL A 216 17.02 -5.73 -6.18
N ALA A 217 18.07 -5.18 -5.59
CA ALA A 217 18.39 -3.77 -5.68
C ALA A 217 19.89 -3.55 -5.91
N ARG A 218 20.23 -2.49 -6.63
CA ARG A 218 21.62 -2.06 -6.79
C ARG A 218 22.17 -1.61 -5.43
N LYS A 219 23.34 -2.10 -5.06
CA LYS A 219 23.97 -1.74 -3.78
C LYS A 219 24.49 -0.30 -3.83
N LEU A 220 24.12 0.50 -2.83
CA LEU A 220 24.60 1.87 -2.68
C LEU A 220 26.13 1.89 -2.57
N GLY A 221 26.80 2.67 -3.42
CA GLY A 221 28.26 2.83 -3.43
C GLY A 221 29.03 1.89 -4.36
N THR A 222 28.38 0.94 -5.04
CA THR A 222 29.01 0.08 -6.05
C THR A 222 28.21 0.12 -7.34
N LEU A 223 28.83 0.56 -8.46
CA LEU A 223 28.13 0.77 -9.72
C LEU A 223 27.70 -0.52 -10.45
N SER A 224 28.29 -1.68 -10.11
CA SER A 224 28.19 -2.91 -10.90
C SER A 224 27.61 -4.12 -10.18
N CYS A 225 27.23 -4.01 -8.90
CA CYS A 225 26.79 -5.18 -8.12
C CYS A 225 25.33 -5.04 -7.67
N ASN A 226 24.53 -6.02 -8.08
CA ASN A 226 23.18 -6.22 -7.56
C ASN A 226 23.26 -6.97 -6.22
N GLY A 227 22.42 -6.57 -5.28
CA GLY A 227 22.17 -7.31 -4.04
C GLY A 227 20.75 -7.84 -4.03
N CYS A 228 20.57 -9.10 -3.66
CA CYS A 228 19.26 -9.63 -3.36
C CYS A 228 19.07 -9.65 -1.84
N HIS A 229 17.96 -9.08 -1.37
CA HIS A 229 17.53 -9.13 0.02
C HIS A 229 16.39 -10.14 0.13
N VAL A 230 16.51 -11.12 1.03
CA VAL A 230 15.52 -12.18 1.22
C VAL A 230 14.78 -11.97 2.53
N PHE A 231 13.46 -12.09 2.46
CA PHE A 231 12.54 -11.86 3.57
C PHE A 231 11.52 -12.99 3.67
N MET A 232 10.94 -13.12 4.86
CA MET A 232 9.79 -13.96 5.14
C MET A 232 8.66 -13.11 5.75
N GLU A 233 7.42 -13.46 5.39
CA GLU A 233 6.22 -12.89 6.01
C GLU A 233 6.11 -13.25 7.50
N VAL A 234 5.69 -12.29 8.34
CA VAL A 234 5.49 -12.53 9.79
C VAL A 234 4.00 -12.60 10.14
N ASP A 235 3.18 -11.70 9.57
CA ASP A 235 1.73 -11.69 9.76
C ASP A 235 1.03 -11.94 8.43
N VAL A 236 0.79 -13.21 8.12
CA VAL A 236 0.12 -13.65 6.89
C VAL A 236 -1.31 -13.09 6.78
N SER A 237 -1.96 -12.82 7.92
CA SER A 237 -3.35 -12.34 7.95
C SER A 237 -3.48 -10.87 7.54
N GLN A 238 -2.48 -10.05 7.86
CA GLN A 238 -2.47 -8.62 7.54
C GLN A 238 -1.63 -8.29 6.30
N PHE A 239 -0.45 -8.91 6.16
CA PHE A 239 0.51 -8.57 5.13
C PHE A 239 1.21 -9.82 4.57
N PRO A 240 0.50 -10.64 3.77
CA PRO A 240 1.13 -11.79 3.12
C PRO A 240 2.23 -11.34 2.15
N ALA A 241 3.24 -12.18 1.93
CA ALA A 241 4.37 -11.86 1.04
C ALA A 241 3.89 -11.44 -0.37
N SER A 242 2.84 -12.08 -0.88
CA SER A 242 2.23 -11.76 -2.18
C SER A 242 1.74 -10.32 -2.27
N TYR A 243 1.21 -9.78 -1.16
CA TYR A 243 0.76 -8.41 -1.06
C TYR A 243 1.94 -7.43 -1.18
N VAL A 244 3.01 -7.68 -0.42
CA VAL A 244 4.24 -6.87 -0.45
C VAL A 244 4.82 -6.80 -1.86
N VAL A 245 4.93 -7.97 -2.52
CA VAL A 245 5.44 -8.11 -3.89
C VAL A 245 4.55 -7.36 -4.89
N GLN A 246 3.23 -7.53 -4.81
CA GLN A 246 2.29 -6.86 -5.71
C GLN A 246 2.38 -5.33 -5.58
N SER A 247 2.45 -4.80 -4.37
CA SER A 247 2.49 -3.37 -4.12
C SER A 247 3.80 -2.73 -4.58
N LEU A 248 4.94 -3.40 -4.43
CA LEU A 248 6.20 -2.90 -4.97
C LEU A 248 6.23 -2.98 -6.49
N ASN A 249 5.73 -4.07 -7.09
CA ASN A 249 5.68 -4.20 -8.55
C ASN A 249 4.74 -3.19 -9.22
N GLN A 250 3.68 -2.74 -8.55
CA GLN A 250 2.85 -1.63 -9.03
C GLN A 250 3.61 -0.30 -9.12
N LEU A 251 4.63 -0.10 -8.28
CA LEU A 251 5.49 1.07 -8.35
C LEU A 251 6.56 0.94 -9.42
N LEU A 252 7.11 -0.27 -9.61
CA LEU A 252 8.15 -0.52 -10.61
C LEU A 252 7.63 -0.51 -12.05
N GLY A 253 6.37 -0.90 -12.27
CA GLY A 253 5.72 -0.89 -13.58
C GLY A 253 4.94 0.38 -13.92
N GLY A 254 5.00 1.40 -13.06
CA GLY A 254 4.34 2.69 -13.22
C GLY A 254 5.21 3.77 -13.86
#